data_AF-A0A814JA23-F1
#
_entry.id   AF-A0A814JA23-F1
#
_cell.length_a   1.000
_cell.length_b   1.000
_cell.length_c   1.000
_cell.angle_alpha   90.00
_cell.angle_beta   90.00
_cell.angle_gamma   90.00
#
_symmetry.space_group_name_H-M   'P 1'
#
loop_
_entity.id
_entity.type
_entity.pdbx_description
1 polymer ?
#
loop_
_entity_poly.entity_id
_entity_poly.type
_entity_poly.pdbx_seq_one_letter_code
_entity_poly.pdbx_strand_id
1 'polypeptide(L)'
;MPRRNCLRRLRLYLILLVIFVVFTWFIPSISLKFDGRNEDVIGYDKNYLDNRIYPPPWCMFNWTVGDYFVRKDALKKLEDQDAIDKKQKIVLDNGFSNWKKHNQSDYLILEYTTVFNQPKFCGKTPTFIFGKHCPYQNCRYTCDRNWSKSADVLLMHHHDIHFDQLSIERNPDQIWLFWHDEPGGVIKHAIDYQFNWTISYRFNAEASIGAYGITIFRDKPLTTKHFNSYIDEEFKKRQAYAIWFVSNCQPRARIDFYLRFRSYYPFTRVYGKCASQNTTSQCSRDSQCESDELTRNKFYLAFESQSCRDYITEKFWRSLAFGIIPIVFGPRDKQSLERIAPPKSFVFADDFLTILDLAEHLTEIDRNRTLFEEYHRWRRLYKILYLPEDIEHYRFCELCYRLNTNHQRVYYRNLNEFFLEDC
;
A
#
# COMPACT_ATOMS: atom_id res chain seq x y z
N MET A 1 -7.86 17.68 -12.13
CA MET A 1 -8.68 16.62 -12.75
C MET A 1 -7.81 15.71 -13.64
N PRO A 2 -7.28 14.60 -13.09
CA PRO A 2 -6.35 13.67 -13.77
C PRO A 2 -6.86 13.14 -15.12
N ARG A 3 -8.19 13.03 -15.27
CA ARG A 3 -8.90 12.64 -16.50
C ARG A 3 -8.52 13.50 -17.72
N ARG A 4 -8.35 14.82 -17.54
CA ARG A 4 -7.96 15.73 -18.65
C ARG A 4 -6.50 15.53 -19.07
N ASN A 5 -5.62 15.09 -18.18
CA ASN A 5 -4.20 14.88 -18.49
C ASN A 5 -3.94 13.54 -19.18
N CYS A 6 -4.57 12.42 -18.78
CA CYS A 6 -4.46 11.15 -19.52
C CYS A 6 -5.06 11.27 -20.93
N LEU A 7 -6.26 11.84 -21.08
CA LEU A 7 -6.91 11.99 -22.39
C LEU A 7 -6.21 13.03 -23.30
N ARG A 8 -5.68 14.13 -22.75
CA ARG A 8 -4.86 15.09 -23.55
C ARG A 8 -3.55 14.47 -24.00
N ARG A 9 -2.85 13.73 -23.13
CA ARG A 9 -1.57 13.09 -23.49
C ARG A 9 -1.75 11.95 -24.48
N LEU A 10 -2.81 11.15 -24.36
CA LEU A 10 -3.17 10.13 -25.35
C LEU A 10 -3.52 10.75 -26.72
N ARG A 11 -4.28 11.86 -26.74
CA ARG A 11 -4.57 12.62 -27.96
C ARG A 11 -3.31 13.21 -28.59
N LEU A 12 -2.40 13.78 -27.80
CA LEU A 12 -1.10 14.27 -28.29
C LEU A 12 -0.25 13.16 -28.88
N TYR A 13 -0.22 11.97 -28.26
CA TYR A 13 0.52 10.81 -28.76
C TYR A 13 -0.09 10.24 -30.04
N LEU A 14 -1.42 10.17 -30.13
CA LEU A 14 -2.14 9.77 -31.36
C LEU A 14 -1.95 10.78 -32.49
N ILE A 15 -1.96 12.08 -32.18
CA ILE A 15 -1.68 13.15 -33.16
C ILE A 15 -0.22 13.05 -33.65
N LEU A 16 0.74 12.81 -32.76
CA LEU A 16 2.15 12.62 -33.12
C LEU A 16 2.37 11.34 -33.93
N LEU A 17 1.68 10.24 -33.63
CA LEU A 17 1.71 8.99 -34.41
C LEU A 17 1.11 9.18 -35.81
N VAL A 18 0.00 9.91 -35.93
CA VAL A 18 -0.61 10.25 -37.23
C VAL A 18 0.33 11.15 -38.05
N ILE A 19 1.02 12.11 -37.43
CA ILE A 19 2.02 12.95 -38.11
C ILE A 19 3.23 12.12 -38.55
N PHE A 20 3.66 11.14 -37.75
CA PHE A 20 4.78 10.26 -38.11
C PHE A 20 4.45 9.30 -39.26
N VAL A 21 3.21 8.79 -39.31
CA VAL A 21 2.72 7.92 -40.40
C VAL A 21 2.53 8.69 -41.72
N VAL A 22 2.25 10.01 -41.65
CA VAL A 22 2.19 10.87 -42.85
C VAL A 22 3.58 11.16 -43.44
N PHE A 23 4.66 11.06 -42.66
CA PHE A 23 6.03 11.37 -43.12
C PHE A 23 6.86 10.16 -43.59
N THR A 24 6.39 8.93 -43.42
CA THR A 24 7.10 7.72 -43.91
C THR A 24 6.29 6.96 -44.95
N TRP A 25 5.91 7.64 -46.03
CA TRP A 25 5.60 6.97 -47.29
C TRP A 25 6.93 6.67 -48.00
N PHE A 26 7.46 5.44 -47.86
CA PHE A 26 8.35 4.71 -48.79
C PHE A 26 9.11 3.56 -48.09
N ILE A 27 8.40 2.66 -47.38
CA ILE A 27 8.89 1.29 -47.13
C ILE A 27 7.69 0.33 -47.22
N PRO A 28 7.73 -0.74 -48.06
CA PRO A 28 6.65 -1.70 -48.14
C PRO A 28 6.69 -2.71 -46.98
N SER A 29 5.48 -3.11 -46.53
CA SER A 29 5.14 -4.27 -45.70
C SER A 29 5.65 -4.32 -44.24
N ILE A 30 4.76 -3.96 -43.31
CA ILE A 30 4.17 -4.88 -42.29
C ILE A 30 2.79 -4.31 -41.96
N SER A 31 1.73 -5.02 -42.34
CA SER A 31 0.37 -4.71 -41.88
C SER A 31 0.26 -5.10 -40.40
N LEU A 32 0.70 -4.23 -39.49
CA LEU A 32 0.25 -4.25 -38.11
C LEU A 32 -1.22 -3.79 -38.12
N LYS A 33 -2.14 -4.74 -38.33
CA LYS A 33 -3.54 -4.56 -37.93
C LYS A 33 -3.55 -4.39 -36.42
N PHE A 34 -3.47 -3.14 -35.96
CA PHE A 34 -4.02 -2.78 -34.66
C PHE A 34 -5.53 -2.91 -34.79
N ASP A 35 -6.05 -4.10 -34.45
CA ASP A 35 -7.48 -4.27 -34.25
C ASP A 35 -7.86 -3.41 -33.05
N GLY A 36 -8.45 -2.25 -33.32
CA GLY A 36 -8.92 -1.28 -32.34
C GLY A 36 -10.11 -1.77 -31.51
N ARG A 37 -10.40 -3.08 -31.49
CA ARG A 37 -11.35 -3.72 -30.59
C ARG A 37 -10.62 -4.46 -29.47
N ASN A 38 -10.13 -3.68 -28.52
CA ASN A 38 -9.93 -4.18 -27.15
C ASN A 38 -11.30 -4.21 -26.44
N GLU A 39 -12.22 -5.05 -26.93
CA GLU A 39 -13.46 -5.39 -26.22
C GLU A 39 -13.20 -6.33 -25.02
N ASP A 40 -11.96 -6.80 -24.84
CA ASP A 40 -11.52 -7.64 -23.71
C ASP A 40 -10.94 -6.86 -22.51
N VAL A 41 -11.01 -5.52 -22.51
CA VAL A 41 -10.73 -4.72 -21.31
C VAL A 41 -11.96 -4.76 -20.41
N ILE A 42 -12.13 -5.92 -19.78
CA ILE A 42 -12.73 -6.22 -18.48
C ILE A 42 -13.95 -5.38 -18.09
N GLY A 43 -15.09 -6.03 -17.89
CA GLY A 43 -16.33 -5.48 -17.33
C GLY A 43 -16.22 -4.96 -15.89
N TYR A 44 -15.30 -4.03 -15.64
CA TYR A 44 -15.27 -3.19 -14.46
C TYR A 44 -15.95 -1.87 -14.81
N ASP A 45 -16.92 -1.47 -14.00
CA ASP A 45 -17.51 -0.12 -14.07
C ASP A 45 -16.38 0.93 -14.02
N LYS A 46 -16.43 1.93 -14.90
CA LYS A 46 -15.49 3.06 -14.92
C LYS A 46 -15.41 3.76 -13.55
N ASN A 47 -16.53 3.83 -12.82
CA ASN A 47 -16.56 4.42 -11.48
C ASN A 47 -15.79 3.57 -10.46
N TYR A 48 -15.76 2.24 -10.62
CA TYR A 48 -15.10 1.30 -9.71
C TYR A 48 -13.56 1.40 -9.72
N LEU A 49 -12.98 1.85 -10.83
CA LEU A 49 -11.53 2.08 -10.95
C LEU A 49 -11.14 3.52 -10.62
N ASP A 50 -12.09 4.46 -10.66
CA ASP A 50 -11.86 5.87 -10.39
C ASP A 50 -11.72 6.22 -8.89
N ASN A 51 -11.86 5.25 -7.99
CA ASN A 51 -11.64 5.42 -6.55
C ASN A 51 -10.35 4.76 -6.02
N ARG A 52 -9.41 4.45 -6.92
CA ARG A 52 -8.17 3.72 -6.58
C ARG A 52 -6.92 4.58 -6.69
N ILE A 53 -5.93 4.30 -5.84
CA ILE A 53 -4.65 5.02 -5.78
C ILE A 53 -3.78 4.76 -7.01
N TYR A 54 -3.99 3.61 -7.62
CA TYR A 54 -3.25 3.15 -8.78
C TYR A 54 -4.10 3.34 -10.04
N PRO A 55 -3.45 3.44 -11.21
CA PRO A 55 -4.10 3.83 -12.45
C PRO A 55 -5.05 2.77 -13.01
N PRO A 56 -6.11 3.19 -13.70
CA PRO A 56 -6.90 2.27 -14.51
C PRO A 56 -6.09 1.77 -15.72
N PRO A 57 -6.48 0.63 -16.32
CA PRO A 57 -5.76 -0.02 -17.42
C PRO A 57 -5.36 0.90 -18.58
N TRP A 58 -6.19 1.89 -18.92
CA TRP A 58 -5.98 2.80 -20.04
C TRP A 58 -4.94 3.91 -19.80
N CYS A 59 -4.37 4.04 -18.60
CA CYS A 59 -3.29 4.99 -18.30
C CYS A 59 -1.91 4.31 -18.16
N MET A 60 -1.76 3.04 -18.57
CA MET A 60 -0.55 2.22 -18.34
C MET A 60 0.77 2.84 -18.79
N PHE A 61 0.82 3.41 -20.00
CA PHE A 61 2.09 3.78 -20.62
C PHE A 61 2.67 5.13 -20.14
N ASN A 62 1.94 5.90 -19.34
CA ASN A 62 2.32 7.25 -18.92
C ASN A 62 2.28 7.47 -17.41
N TRP A 63 2.16 6.39 -16.63
CA TRP A 63 2.03 6.49 -15.17
C TRP A 63 3.40 6.56 -14.50
N THR A 64 3.56 7.52 -13.59
CA THR A 64 4.77 7.76 -12.82
C THR A 64 4.52 7.55 -11.32
N VAL A 65 5.60 7.45 -10.53
CA VAL A 65 5.50 7.41 -9.06
C VAL A 65 4.74 8.63 -8.54
N GLY A 66 4.96 9.81 -9.12
CA GLY A 66 4.27 11.04 -8.74
C GLY A 66 2.75 10.99 -8.93
N ASP A 67 2.26 10.23 -9.90
CA ASP A 67 0.83 10.10 -10.14
C ASP A 67 0.11 9.37 -9.00
N TYR A 68 0.78 8.45 -8.29
CA TYR A 68 0.25 7.85 -7.06
C TYR A 68 -0.01 8.90 -5.98
N PHE A 69 0.92 9.85 -5.80
CA PHE A 69 0.80 10.91 -4.79
C PHE A 69 -0.33 11.88 -5.12
N VAL A 70 -0.40 12.33 -6.38
CA VAL A 70 -1.50 13.17 -6.88
C VAL A 70 -2.84 12.47 -6.71
N ARG A 71 -2.88 11.15 -6.94
CA ARG A 71 -4.09 10.37 -6.80
C ARG A 71 -4.50 10.19 -5.35
N LYS A 72 -3.55 9.89 -4.47
CA LYS A 72 -3.77 9.85 -3.02
C LYS A 72 -4.38 11.17 -2.53
N ASP A 73 -3.85 12.32 -2.97
CA ASP A 73 -4.39 13.63 -2.60
C ASP A 73 -5.81 13.87 -3.11
N ALA A 74 -6.14 13.38 -4.30
CA ALA A 74 -7.50 13.47 -4.83
C ALA A 74 -8.48 12.62 -4.01
N LEU A 75 -8.07 11.42 -3.57
CA LEU A 75 -8.91 10.52 -2.78
C LEU A 75 -9.09 11.01 -1.33
N LYS A 76 -8.09 11.70 -0.76
CA LYS A 76 -8.23 12.36 0.55
C LYS A 76 -9.29 13.48 0.57
N LYS A 77 -9.64 14.05 -0.59
CA LYS A 77 -10.63 15.15 -0.68
C LYS A 77 -12.08 14.69 -0.81
N LEU A 78 -12.32 13.38 -0.85
CA LEU A 78 -13.68 12.83 -0.80
C LEU A 78 -14.23 13.00 0.63
N GLU A 79 -15.54 13.27 0.75
CA GLU A 79 -16.17 13.94 1.92
C GLU A 79 -15.99 13.26 3.29
N ASP A 80 -15.54 12.01 3.36
CA ASP A 80 -15.22 11.38 4.65
C ASP A 80 -13.79 11.72 5.13
N GLN A 81 -12.80 11.71 4.25
CA GLN A 81 -11.39 11.85 4.65
C GLN A 81 -10.99 13.30 4.95
N ASP A 82 -11.56 14.27 4.25
CA ASP A 82 -11.33 15.70 4.52
C ASP A 82 -11.94 16.12 5.87
N ALA A 83 -13.11 15.58 6.20
CA ALA A 83 -13.76 15.82 7.49
C ALA A 83 -12.95 15.25 8.66
N ILE A 84 -12.39 14.05 8.49
CA ILE A 84 -11.48 13.41 9.45
C ILE A 84 -10.22 14.24 9.62
N ASP A 85 -9.58 14.65 8.53
CA ASP A 85 -8.34 15.45 8.57
C ASP A 85 -8.56 16.76 9.33
N LYS A 86 -9.68 17.45 9.11
CA LYS A 86 -10.04 18.68 9.84
C LYS A 86 -10.26 18.45 11.34
N LYS A 87 -10.73 17.27 11.73
CA LYS A 87 -10.90 16.89 13.14
C LYS A 87 -9.55 16.58 13.80
N GLN A 88 -8.63 15.93 13.09
CA GLN A 88 -7.38 15.41 13.67
C GLN A 88 -6.19 16.36 13.57
N LYS A 89 -6.20 17.24 12.56
CA LYS A 89 -5.06 18.09 12.22
C LYS A 89 -5.40 19.57 12.36
N ILE A 90 -4.42 20.34 12.78
CA ILE A 90 -4.42 21.81 12.72
C ILE A 90 -3.51 22.21 11.58
N VAL A 91 -4.04 22.99 10.65
CA VAL A 91 -3.27 23.62 9.57
C VAL A 91 -3.14 25.09 9.92
N LEU A 92 -1.91 25.60 10.00
CA LEU A 92 -1.66 27.02 10.22
C LEU A 92 -1.65 27.76 8.88
N ASP A 93 -2.22 28.96 8.86
CA ASP A 93 -2.27 29.83 7.68
C ASP A 93 -0.88 30.30 7.24
N ASN A 94 0.05 30.43 8.20
CA ASN A 94 1.44 30.74 7.93
C ASN A 94 2.21 29.45 7.66
N GLY A 95 2.72 29.31 6.44
CA GLY A 95 3.67 28.25 6.07
C GLY A 95 5.01 28.39 6.79
N PHE A 96 5.96 27.52 6.45
CA PHE A 96 7.32 27.58 7.00
C PHE A 96 8.07 28.83 6.51
N SER A 97 8.63 29.62 7.43
CA SER A 97 9.25 30.93 7.15
C SER A 97 10.49 30.81 6.25
N ASN A 98 11.23 29.72 6.39
CA ASN A 98 12.46 29.44 5.65
C ASN A 98 12.32 28.31 4.63
N TRP A 99 11.10 28.04 4.15
CA TRP A 99 10.90 26.93 3.23
C TRP A 99 11.61 27.18 1.90
N LYS A 100 12.37 26.17 1.49
CA LYS A 100 13.19 26.19 0.29
C LYS A 100 12.31 26.32 -0.95
N LYS A 101 12.53 27.36 -1.76
CA LYS A 101 11.85 27.52 -3.06
C LYS A 101 12.25 26.35 -3.98
N HIS A 102 11.30 25.87 -4.78
CA HIS A 102 11.50 24.73 -5.68
C HIS A 102 12.80 24.83 -6.50
N ASN A 103 13.51 23.70 -6.60
CA ASN A 103 14.57 23.41 -7.56
C ASN A 103 15.98 23.99 -7.32
N GLN A 104 16.26 24.66 -6.20
CA GLN A 104 17.60 25.24 -5.96
C GLN A 104 18.30 24.83 -4.66
N SER A 105 17.64 24.09 -3.76
CA SER A 105 18.26 23.65 -2.50
C SER A 105 17.78 22.27 -2.06
N ASP A 106 18.72 21.48 -1.53
CA ASP A 106 18.47 20.13 -1.03
C ASP A 106 17.76 20.18 0.34
N TYR A 107 16.79 19.29 0.56
CA TYR A 107 16.20 19.00 1.87
C TYR A 107 17.02 17.92 2.57
N LEU A 108 17.38 18.15 3.83
CA LEU A 108 18.10 17.20 4.66
C LEU A 108 17.14 16.52 5.66
N ILE A 109 17.00 15.21 5.52
CA ILE A 109 16.26 14.35 6.44
C ILE A 109 17.28 13.69 7.37
N LEU A 110 17.15 13.94 8.67
CA LEU A 110 17.96 13.29 9.71
C LEU A 110 17.17 12.14 10.32
N GLU A 111 17.76 10.93 10.28
CA GLU A 111 17.40 9.82 11.14
C GLU A 111 17.75 10.17 12.58
N TYR A 112 16.79 10.72 13.32
CA TYR A 112 17.05 11.17 14.68
C TYR A 112 17.08 9.99 15.65
N THR A 113 16.11 9.08 15.56
CA THR A 113 16.17 7.78 16.24
C THR A 113 16.39 6.68 15.22
N THR A 114 16.96 5.56 15.67
CA THR A 114 16.99 4.32 14.89
C THR A 114 15.57 3.82 14.61
N VAL A 115 15.46 2.80 13.75
CA VAL A 115 14.20 2.08 13.46
C VAL A 115 14.37 0.64 13.90
N PHE A 116 13.68 0.25 14.97
CA PHE A 116 13.84 -1.03 15.66
C PHE A 116 15.30 -1.30 16.08
N ASN A 117 15.89 -0.35 16.81
CA ASN A 117 17.27 -0.40 17.31
C ASN A 117 18.36 -0.54 16.22
N GLN A 118 18.03 -0.33 14.94
CA GLN A 118 18.99 -0.39 13.84
C GLN A 118 18.93 0.89 12.99
N PRO A 119 20.08 1.36 12.48
CA PRO A 119 20.08 2.47 11.55
C PRO A 119 19.40 2.07 10.24
N LYS A 120 18.49 2.89 9.73
CA LYS A 120 17.62 2.51 8.61
C LYS A 120 18.31 2.62 7.26
N PHE A 121 18.86 3.80 6.95
CA PHE A 121 19.45 4.08 5.62
C PHE A 121 20.85 4.73 5.67
N CYS A 122 21.56 4.62 6.79
CA CYS A 122 22.89 5.20 6.91
C CYS A 122 23.85 4.66 5.83
N GLY A 123 24.54 5.56 5.14
CA GLY A 123 25.46 5.23 4.06
C GLY A 123 24.80 4.73 2.76
N LYS A 124 23.47 4.71 2.67
CA LYS A 124 22.77 4.37 1.43
C LYS A 124 22.69 5.58 0.49
N THR A 125 22.63 5.33 -0.81
CA THR A 125 22.55 6.40 -1.82
C THR A 125 21.13 6.98 -1.87
N PRO A 126 20.96 8.26 -2.28
CA PRO A 126 19.63 8.83 -2.47
C PRO A 126 18.74 8.01 -3.42
N THR A 127 19.31 7.44 -4.48
CA THR A 127 18.59 6.57 -5.42
C THR A 127 18.06 5.30 -4.76
N PHE A 128 18.79 4.73 -3.79
CA PHE A 128 18.33 3.58 -3.02
C PHE A 128 17.16 3.96 -2.10
N ILE A 129 17.25 5.11 -1.44
CA ILE A 129 16.27 5.55 -0.43
C ILE A 129 14.99 6.08 -1.07
N PHE A 130 15.10 6.94 -2.08
CA PHE A 130 13.96 7.64 -2.68
C PHE A 130 13.53 7.01 -4.02
N GLY A 131 14.34 6.11 -4.60
CA GLY A 131 14.06 5.51 -5.89
C GLY A 131 14.43 6.41 -7.07
N LYS A 132 14.91 5.78 -8.15
CA LYS A 132 15.36 6.46 -9.38
C LYS A 132 14.26 7.25 -10.10
N HIS A 133 13.01 6.84 -9.94
CA HIS A 133 11.85 7.42 -10.62
C HIS A 133 11.05 8.39 -9.73
N CYS A 134 11.61 8.80 -8.60
CA CYS A 134 10.98 9.80 -7.76
C CYS A 134 10.88 11.16 -8.50
N PRO A 135 9.72 11.87 -8.43
CA PRO A 135 9.57 13.16 -9.10
C PRO A 135 10.56 14.23 -8.64
N TYR A 136 11.08 14.12 -7.41
CA TYR A 136 12.06 15.01 -6.84
C TYR A 136 13.28 14.23 -6.37
N GLN A 137 14.46 14.78 -6.62
CA GLN A 137 15.77 14.15 -6.32
C GLN A 137 16.64 15.02 -5.40
N ASN A 138 16.08 16.13 -4.88
CA ASN A 138 16.75 17.09 -4.00
C ASN A 138 16.56 16.75 -2.51
N CYS A 139 16.41 15.46 -2.16
CA CYS A 139 16.33 15.02 -0.77
C CYS A 139 17.57 14.22 -0.41
N ARG A 140 18.13 14.51 0.76
CA ARG A 140 19.30 13.86 1.35
C ARG A 140 18.90 13.22 2.66
N TYR A 141 19.59 12.14 3.00
CA TYR A 141 19.38 11.40 4.23
C TYR A 141 20.69 11.30 5.00
N THR A 142 20.65 11.54 6.30
CA THR A 142 21.81 11.41 7.17
C THR A 142 21.41 10.78 8.50
N CYS A 143 22.38 10.16 9.16
CA CYS A 143 22.24 9.64 10.53
C CYS A 143 23.16 10.37 11.51
N ASP A 144 23.87 11.40 11.03
CA ASP A 144 24.77 12.19 11.85
C ASP A 144 23.96 13.23 12.65
N ARG A 145 23.86 12.99 13.97
CA ARG A 145 23.11 13.85 14.90
C ARG A 145 23.65 15.26 15.03
N ASN A 146 24.84 15.56 14.52
CA ASN A 146 25.37 16.93 14.44
C ASN A 146 24.47 17.85 13.60
N TRP A 147 23.68 17.27 12.68
CA TRP A 147 22.72 18.00 11.84
C TRP A 147 21.38 18.27 12.53
N SER A 148 21.19 17.87 13.79
CA SER A 148 19.89 17.96 14.48
C SER A 148 19.29 19.37 14.53
N LYS A 149 20.12 20.42 14.57
CA LYS A 149 19.65 21.82 14.58
C LYS A 149 19.36 22.40 13.18
N SER A 150 19.96 21.83 12.14
CA SER A 150 19.97 22.37 10.77
C SER A 150 19.26 21.51 9.73
N ALA A 151 18.95 20.25 10.03
CA ALA A 151 18.16 19.38 9.18
C ALA A 151 16.74 19.93 8.98
N ASP A 152 16.14 19.74 7.82
CA ASP A 152 14.77 20.19 7.54
C ASP A 152 13.74 19.24 8.20
N VAL A 153 14.11 17.96 8.35
CA VAL A 153 13.25 16.92 8.94
C VAL A 153 14.01 16.12 9.99
N LEU A 154 13.41 15.94 11.16
CA LEU A 154 13.82 14.99 12.19
C LEU A 154 12.88 13.78 12.16
N LEU A 155 13.37 12.65 11.65
CA LEU A 155 12.65 11.39 11.61
C LEU A 155 12.84 10.64 12.93
N MET A 156 11.73 10.33 13.60
CA MET A 156 11.72 9.64 14.88
C MET A 156 10.76 8.46 14.82
N HIS A 157 11.27 7.26 15.04
CA HIS A 157 10.49 6.02 15.04
C HIS A 157 10.01 5.67 16.44
N HIS A 158 8.71 5.44 16.58
CA HIS A 158 8.02 5.37 17.87
C HIS A 158 8.69 4.45 18.91
N HIS A 159 9.26 3.32 18.48
CA HIS A 159 9.83 2.29 19.35
C HIS A 159 11.12 2.75 20.02
N ASP A 160 11.86 3.64 19.35
CA ASP A 160 13.21 4.04 19.70
C ASP A 160 13.24 5.49 20.23
N ILE A 161 12.07 6.09 20.48
CA ILE A 161 11.97 7.41 21.10
C ILE A 161 12.00 7.29 22.62
N HIS A 162 12.99 7.93 23.23
CA HIS A 162 13.04 8.16 24.67
C HIS A 162 12.59 9.58 24.98
N PHE A 163 11.27 9.77 25.16
CA PHE A 163 10.66 11.10 25.32
C PHE A 163 11.27 11.92 26.47
N ASP A 164 11.62 11.26 27.57
CA ASP A 164 12.19 11.92 28.76
C ASP A 164 13.64 12.40 28.52
N GLN A 165 14.24 12.03 27.38
CA GLN A 165 15.61 12.38 26.97
C GLN A 165 15.66 13.26 25.72
N LEU A 166 14.52 13.73 25.21
CA LEU A 166 14.47 14.67 24.09
C LEU A 166 14.92 16.06 24.56
N SER A 167 16.23 16.33 24.48
CA SER A 167 16.86 17.59 24.88
C SER A 167 17.00 18.61 23.73
N ILE A 168 16.27 18.42 22.63
CA ILE A 168 16.31 19.32 21.48
C ILE A 168 15.30 20.44 21.64
N GLU A 169 15.80 21.67 21.65
CA GLU A 169 14.98 22.86 21.47
C GLU A 169 14.35 22.84 20.07
N ARG A 170 13.01 22.87 20.02
CA ARG A 170 12.27 22.77 18.77
C ARG A 170 12.50 24.00 17.91
N ASN A 171 13.14 23.83 16.76
CA ASN A 171 13.13 24.84 15.71
C ASN A 171 11.76 24.83 15.00
N PRO A 172 11.02 25.97 14.98
CA PRO A 172 9.69 26.04 14.35
C PRO A 172 9.71 25.85 12.83
N ASP A 173 10.89 25.93 12.20
CA ASP A 173 11.08 25.65 10.78
C ASP A 173 11.46 24.20 10.47
N GLN A 174 11.59 23.32 11.47
CA GLN A 174 11.83 21.90 11.29
C GLN A 174 10.54 21.08 11.32
N ILE A 175 10.48 20.06 10.49
CA ILE A 175 9.46 19.02 10.59
C ILE A 175 9.94 17.96 11.57
N TRP A 176 9.17 17.75 12.63
CA TRP A 176 9.28 16.53 13.42
C TRP A 176 8.35 15.49 12.81
N LEU A 177 8.93 14.41 12.29
CA LEU A 177 8.27 13.34 11.57
C LEU A 177 8.18 12.09 12.45
N PHE A 178 6.96 11.73 12.85
CA PHE A 178 6.71 10.55 13.67
C PHE A 178 6.48 9.31 12.79
N TRP A 179 7.30 8.29 12.92
CA TRP A 179 7.14 7.02 12.21
C TRP A 179 6.54 5.97 13.14
N HIS A 180 5.32 5.54 12.81
CA HIS A 180 4.63 4.44 13.48
C HIS A 180 3.71 3.68 12.51
N ASP A 181 3.92 2.38 12.37
CA ASP A 181 3.19 1.53 11.42
C ASP A 181 2.13 0.63 12.07
N GLU A 182 1.87 0.76 13.38
CA GLU A 182 0.92 -0.08 14.11
C GLU A 182 -0.21 0.75 14.74
N PRO A 183 -1.43 0.21 14.88
CA PRO A 183 -2.46 0.80 15.70
C PRO A 183 -2.15 0.48 17.17
N GLY A 184 -2.02 1.53 17.98
CA GLY A 184 -1.80 1.40 19.41
C GLY A 184 -0.35 1.22 19.84
N GLY A 185 -0.12 1.56 21.10
CA GLY A 185 1.19 1.88 21.66
C GLY A 185 1.03 3.23 22.34
N VAL A 186 1.21 3.29 23.66
CA VAL A 186 0.96 4.52 24.44
C VAL A 186 1.90 5.60 23.96
N ILE A 187 1.45 6.37 22.97
CA ILE A 187 2.00 7.66 22.69
C ILE A 187 1.64 8.48 23.93
N LYS A 188 2.62 8.78 24.81
CA LYS A 188 2.34 9.65 25.96
C LYS A 188 1.69 10.94 25.41
N HIS A 189 0.63 11.45 26.05
CA HIS A 189 0.00 12.75 25.70
C HIS A 189 1.02 13.90 25.60
N ALA A 190 2.20 13.73 26.20
CA ALA A 190 3.34 14.63 26.16
C ALA A 190 3.91 14.91 24.74
N ILE A 191 3.33 14.36 23.66
CA ILE A 191 3.83 14.57 22.30
C ILE A 191 2.82 15.20 21.36
N ASP A 192 1.61 15.45 21.85
CA ASP A 192 0.59 16.19 21.11
C ASP A 192 1.16 17.59 20.78
N TYR A 193 0.90 18.08 19.58
CA TYR A 193 1.48 19.32 19.04
C TYR A 193 3.02 19.31 18.86
N GLN A 194 3.72 18.21 19.13
CA GLN A 194 5.16 18.09 18.87
C GLN A 194 5.49 17.50 17.50
N PHE A 195 4.63 16.71 16.89
CA PHE A 195 4.90 16.18 15.56
C PHE A 195 4.06 16.88 14.51
N ASN A 196 4.72 17.24 13.41
CA ASN A 196 4.07 17.90 12.30
C ASN A 196 3.60 16.90 11.27
N TRP A 197 4.44 15.91 10.96
CA TRP A 197 4.20 14.93 9.92
C TRP A 197 4.27 13.50 10.48
N THR A 198 3.67 12.55 9.77
CA THR A 198 3.77 11.12 10.06
C THR A 198 4.19 10.29 8.84
N ILE A 199 4.96 9.23 9.11
CA ILE A 199 5.04 8.05 8.25
C ILE A 199 4.24 6.94 8.92
N SER A 200 3.21 6.41 8.26
CA SER A 200 2.39 5.33 8.84
C SER A 200 1.58 4.55 7.82
N TYR A 201 0.76 3.58 8.29
CA TYR A 201 -0.26 2.89 7.51
C TYR A 201 -1.47 3.77 7.16
N ARG A 202 -1.70 4.84 7.91
CA ARG A 202 -2.90 5.69 7.76
C ARG A 202 -2.90 6.38 6.40
N PHE A 203 -4.00 6.27 5.67
CA PHE A 203 -4.06 6.81 4.32
C PHE A 203 -3.90 8.33 4.31
N ASN A 204 -4.37 9.01 5.36
CA ASN A 204 -4.20 10.45 5.52
C ASN A 204 -2.83 10.92 6.05
N ALA A 205 -1.90 10.03 6.39
CA ALA A 205 -0.53 10.41 6.74
C ALA A 205 0.19 11.13 5.58
N GLU A 206 1.22 11.90 5.93
CA GLU A 206 2.04 12.63 4.95
C GLU A 206 2.78 11.67 4.03
N ALA A 207 3.28 10.56 4.57
CA ALA A 207 3.78 9.42 3.81
C ALA A 207 3.13 8.11 4.27
N SER A 208 2.46 7.41 3.36
CA SER A 208 1.85 6.10 3.63
C SER A 208 1.72 5.19 2.42
N ILE A 209 2.03 5.69 1.21
CA ILE A 209 2.11 4.82 0.04
C ILE A 209 3.22 3.80 0.26
N GLY A 210 2.88 2.52 0.17
CA GLY A 210 3.84 1.44 0.40
C GLY A 210 4.09 1.12 1.87
N ALA A 211 3.18 1.45 2.80
CA ALA A 211 3.34 1.10 4.22
C ALA A 211 3.57 -0.40 4.46
N TYR A 212 2.83 -1.27 3.74
CA TYR A 212 3.01 -2.72 3.77
C TYR A 212 2.94 -3.39 2.39
N GLY A 213 2.54 -2.63 1.38
CA GLY A 213 2.50 -3.09 -0.01
C GLY A 213 1.95 -2.04 -0.94
N ILE A 214 2.10 -2.29 -2.24
CA ILE A 214 1.63 -1.42 -3.30
C ILE A 214 1.27 -2.24 -4.55
N THR A 215 0.13 -1.88 -5.15
CA THR A 215 -0.28 -2.34 -6.47
C THR A 215 0.38 -1.48 -7.54
N ILE A 216 1.19 -2.08 -8.41
CA ILE A 216 1.83 -1.38 -9.53
C ILE A 216 1.56 -2.06 -10.86
N PHE A 217 1.73 -1.34 -11.97
CA PHE A 217 1.71 -1.98 -13.28
C PHE A 217 2.86 -2.96 -13.45
N ARG A 218 2.62 -4.00 -14.25
CA ARG A 218 3.67 -4.82 -14.80
C ARG A 218 4.39 -4.05 -15.89
N ASP A 219 5.71 -4.21 -15.95
CA ASP A 219 6.52 -3.69 -17.05
C ASP A 219 6.08 -4.27 -18.40
N LYS A 220 5.57 -5.51 -18.36
CA LYS A 220 4.95 -6.20 -19.50
C LYS A 220 3.64 -6.87 -19.06
N PRO A 221 2.49 -6.50 -19.63
CA PRO A 221 1.23 -7.21 -19.41
C PRO A 221 1.33 -8.69 -19.79
N LEU A 222 0.57 -9.54 -19.10
CA LEU A 222 0.45 -10.95 -19.49
C LEU A 222 -0.43 -11.06 -20.75
N THR A 223 0.03 -11.85 -21.71
CA THR A 223 -0.80 -12.24 -22.85
C THR A 223 -1.95 -13.13 -22.38
N THR A 224 -3.06 -13.15 -23.13
CA THR A 224 -4.21 -14.02 -22.82
C THR A 224 -3.77 -15.49 -22.68
N LYS A 225 -2.87 -15.96 -23.55
CA LYS A 225 -2.33 -17.33 -23.49
C LYS A 225 -1.58 -17.60 -22.17
N HIS A 226 -0.65 -16.71 -21.79
CA HIS A 226 0.11 -16.90 -20.54
C HIS A 226 -0.78 -16.80 -19.31
N PHE A 227 -1.74 -15.86 -19.30
CA PHE A 227 -2.69 -15.73 -18.20
C PHE A 227 -3.57 -16.98 -18.06
N ASN A 228 -4.17 -17.47 -19.15
CA ASN A 228 -5.01 -18.66 -19.10
C ASN A 228 -4.23 -19.91 -18.65
N SER A 229 -2.99 -20.07 -19.11
CA SER A 229 -2.11 -21.15 -18.65
C SER A 229 -1.81 -21.07 -17.16
N TYR A 230 -1.52 -19.87 -16.64
CA TYR A 230 -1.32 -19.64 -15.21
C TYR A 230 -2.57 -20.02 -14.40
N ILE A 231 -3.75 -19.60 -14.86
CA ILE A 231 -5.02 -19.92 -14.19
C ILE A 231 -5.29 -21.43 -14.18
N ASP A 232 -5.05 -22.12 -15.29
CA ASP A 232 -5.23 -23.57 -15.37
C ASP A 232 -4.31 -24.33 -14.42
N GLU A 233 -3.04 -23.90 -14.31
CA GLU A 233 -2.07 -24.49 -13.39
C GLU A 233 -2.47 -24.25 -11.94
N GLU A 234 -2.72 -23.01 -11.56
CA GLU A 234 -2.99 -22.61 -10.18
C GLU A 234 -4.32 -23.18 -9.68
N PHE A 235 -5.35 -23.21 -10.53
CA PHE A 235 -6.65 -23.78 -10.18
C PHE A 235 -6.57 -25.29 -9.90
N LYS A 236 -5.75 -26.02 -10.68
CA LYS A 236 -5.55 -27.48 -10.52
C LYS A 236 -4.61 -27.82 -9.37
N LYS A 237 -3.55 -27.05 -9.19
CA LYS A 237 -2.49 -27.31 -8.20
C LYS A 237 -2.92 -26.96 -6.78
N ARG A 238 -3.68 -25.88 -6.60
CA ARG A 238 -3.99 -25.36 -5.27
C ARG A 238 -5.14 -26.13 -4.61
N GLN A 239 -4.92 -26.49 -3.35
CA GLN A 239 -5.89 -27.13 -2.46
C GLN A 239 -6.94 -26.11 -2.01
N ALA A 240 -8.15 -26.60 -1.79
CA ALA A 240 -9.31 -25.87 -1.26
C ALA A 240 -9.16 -25.48 0.22
N TYR A 241 -7.94 -25.22 0.70
CA TYR A 241 -7.68 -24.94 2.10
C TYR A 241 -7.48 -23.44 2.33
N ALA A 242 -7.90 -23.00 3.51
CA ALA A 242 -7.50 -21.72 4.06
C ALA A 242 -6.30 -21.93 4.99
N ILE A 243 -5.27 -21.09 4.86
CA ILE A 243 -4.10 -21.15 5.75
C ILE A 243 -3.99 -19.87 6.57
N TRP A 244 -3.48 -19.99 7.79
CA TRP A 244 -3.29 -18.85 8.69
C TRP A 244 -1.97 -18.96 9.45
N PHE A 245 -1.06 -18.00 9.21
CA PHE A 245 0.18 -17.87 9.97
C PHE A 245 0.00 -16.80 11.04
N VAL A 246 -0.04 -17.21 12.30
CA VAL A 246 -0.37 -16.31 13.41
C VAL A 246 0.42 -16.65 14.68
N SER A 247 1.06 -15.62 15.23
CA SER A 247 1.89 -15.73 16.44
C SER A 247 1.40 -14.84 17.60
N ASN A 248 0.61 -13.81 17.32
CA ASN A 248 -0.01 -12.97 18.35
C ASN A 248 -1.44 -13.45 18.62
N CYS A 249 -1.68 -14.05 19.78
CA CYS A 249 -2.97 -14.65 20.12
C CYS A 249 -3.86 -13.74 20.98
N GLN A 250 -3.38 -12.53 21.29
CA GLN A 250 -4.10 -11.58 22.16
C GLN A 250 -5.34 -10.95 21.50
N PRO A 251 -5.35 -10.65 20.18
CA PRO A 251 -6.53 -10.09 19.52
C PRO A 251 -7.74 -11.04 19.53
N ARG A 252 -8.68 -10.82 20.45
CA ARG A 252 -9.84 -11.70 20.63
C ARG A 252 -10.76 -11.74 19.40
N ALA A 253 -11.06 -10.59 18.79
CA ALA A 253 -12.01 -10.51 17.68
C ALA A 253 -11.66 -11.45 16.52
N ARG A 254 -10.39 -11.49 16.07
CA ARG A 254 -9.96 -12.38 14.98
C ARG A 254 -9.90 -13.84 15.38
N ILE A 255 -9.59 -14.13 16.64
CA ILE A 255 -9.56 -15.50 17.18
C ILE A 255 -11.00 -16.03 17.25
N ASP A 256 -11.93 -15.26 17.80
CA ASP A 256 -13.35 -15.62 17.90
C ASP A 256 -13.97 -15.79 16.51
N PHE A 257 -13.65 -14.88 15.57
CA PHE A 257 -14.08 -15.01 14.18
C PHE A 257 -13.55 -16.31 13.56
N TYR A 258 -12.25 -16.59 13.70
CA TYR A 258 -11.65 -17.84 13.23
C TYR A 258 -12.31 -19.09 13.83
N LEU A 259 -12.59 -19.09 15.14
CA LEU A 259 -13.21 -20.22 15.82
C LEU A 259 -14.61 -20.54 15.29
N ARG A 260 -15.39 -19.52 14.88
CA ARG A 260 -16.67 -19.72 14.20
C ARG A 260 -16.46 -20.11 12.73
N PHE A 261 -15.53 -19.45 12.03
CA PHE A 261 -15.20 -19.73 10.63
C PHE A 261 -14.82 -21.19 10.40
N ARG A 262 -13.93 -21.74 11.22
CA ARG A 262 -13.47 -23.14 11.07
C ARG A 262 -14.58 -24.19 11.25
N SER A 263 -15.70 -23.84 11.89
CA SER A 263 -16.86 -24.74 12.03
C SER A 263 -17.61 -24.92 10.71
N TYR A 264 -17.58 -23.92 9.83
CA TYR A 264 -18.20 -23.96 8.50
C TYR A 264 -17.18 -24.26 7.39
N TYR A 265 -15.90 -23.93 7.62
CA TYR A 265 -14.79 -24.21 6.71
C TYR A 265 -13.68 -25.01 7.42
N PRO A 266 -13.90 -26.31 7.73
CA PRO A 266 -12.98 -27.13 8.51
C PRO A 266 -11.64 -27.39 7.79
N PHE A 267 -11.57 -27.07 6.51
CA PHE A 267 -10.38 -27.10 5.67
C PHE A 267 -9.41 -25.94 5.95
N THR A 268 -9.21 -25.60 7.23
CA THR A 268 -8.35 -24.50 7.64
C THR A 268 -7.12 -25.01 8.39
N ARG A 269 -5.92 -24.59 7.99
CA ARG A 269 -4.65 -24.93 8.65
C ARG A 269 -4.06 -23.71 9.33
N VAL A 270 -3.69 -23.86 10.59
CA VAL A 270 -3.10 -22.77 11.39
C VAL A 270 -1.67 -23.11 11.75
N TYR A 271 -0.79 -22.13 11.57
CA TYR A 271 0.64 -22.20 11.80
C TYR A 271 1.06 -21.09 12.77
N GLY A 272 2.13 -21.32 13.52
CA GLY A 272 2.67 -20.37 14.49
C GLY A 272 2.18 -20.60 15.92
N LYS A 273 2.45 -19.63 16.82
CA LYS A 273 2.25 -19.78 18.28
C LYS A 273 0.77 -19.94 18.69
N CYS A 274 -0.17 -19.54 17.83
CA CYS A 274 -1.60 -19.68 18.12
C CYS A 274 -2.21 -20.98 17.56
N ALA A 275 -1.41 -21.82 16.89
CA ALA A 275 -1.83 -23.17 16.55
C ALA A 275 -2.00 -24.01 17.82
N SER A 276 -2.98 -24.92 17.84
CA SER A 276 -3.18 -25.83 18.97
C SER A 276 -1.95 -26.74 19.15
N GLN A 277 -1.65 -27.14 20.39
CA GLN A 277 -0.52 -28.03 20.69
C GLN A 277 -0.58 -29.39 19.94
N ASN A 278 -1.76 -29.77 19.42
CA ASN A 278 -1.97 -31.02 18.68
C ASN A 278 -1.82 -30.90 17.15
N THR A 279 -1.50 -29.72 16.61
CA THR A 279 -1.25 -29.51 15.17
C THR A 279 0.23 -29.19 14.96
N THR A 280 1.05 -30.23 14.89
CA THR A 280 2.52 -30.25 14.80
C THR A 280 3.12 -29.70 13.49
N SER A 281 2.39 -28.88 12.75
CA SER A 281 2.90 -28.23 11.55
C SER A 281 3.57 -26.90 11.93
N GLN A 282 4.76 -26.94 12.53
CA GLN A 282 5.54 -25.73 12.77
C GLN A 282 6.31 -25.35 11.50
N CYS A 283 5.75 -24.44 10.69
CA CYS A 283 6.52 -23.72 9.69
C CYS A 283 7.08 -22.44 10.33
N SER A 284 8.41 -22.27 10.31
CA SER A 284 9.04 -21.02 10.71
C SER A 284 8.69 -19.90 9.72
N ARG A 285 8.64 -18.66 10.22
CA ARG A 285 8.49 -17.47 9.36
C ARG A 285 9.62 -17.42 8.33
N ASP A 286 9.25 -17.12 7.10
CA ASP A 286 10.09 -16.98 5.90
C ASP A 286 10.87 -18.26 5.54
N SER A 287 10.40 -19.42 6.01
CA SER A 287 10.97 -20.73 5.67
C SER A 287 10.41 -21.29 4.37
N GLN A 288 11.11 -22.28 3.79
CA GLN A 288 10.60 -23.04 2.65
C GLN A 288 9.24 -23.69 2.94
N CYS A 289 9.03 -24.17 4.17
CA CYS A 289 7.75 -24.73 4.64
C CYS A 289 6.59 -23.73 4.48
N GLU A 290 6.80 -22.48 4.90
CA GLU A 290 5.79 -21.44 4.76
C GLU A 290 5.54 -21.10 3.28
N SER A 291 6.61 -20.94 2.48
CA SER A 291 6.50 -20.69 1.03
C SER A 291 5.71 -21.78 0.31
N ASP A 292 5.98 -23.03 0.68
CA ASP A 292 5.29 -24.22 0.19
C ASP A 292 3.80 -24.21 0.51
N GLU A 293 3.40 -23.90 1.74
CA GLU A 293 1.99 -23.77 2.10
C GLU A 293 1.33 -22.58 1.39
N LEU A 294 2.02 -21.45 1.27
CA LEU A 294 1.51 -20.30 0.53
C LEU A 294 1.26 -20.63 -0.96
N THR A 295 2.07 -21.49 -1.57
CA THR A 295 1.91 -21.84 -3.00
C THR A 295 0.94 -22.99 -3.25
N ARG A 296 0.62 -23.81 -2.24
CA ARG A 296 -0.27 -24.97 -2.38
C ARG A 296 -1.73 -24.73 -2.04
N ASN A 297 -2.10 -23.60 -1.45
CA ASN A 297 -3.47 -23.38 -0.96
C ASN A 297 -4.16 -22.20 -1.68
N LYS A 298 -5.49 -22.26 -1.84
CA LYS A 298 -6.28 -21.23 -2.54
C LYS A 298 -6.55 -19.99 -1.69
N PHE A 299 -6.66 -20.15 -0.36
CA PHE A 299 -7.08 -19.08 0.53
C PHE A 299 -6.09 -18.80 1.66
N TYR A 300 -5.97 -17.53 2.04
CA TYR A 300 -5.16 -17.08 3.17
C TYR A 300 -6.01 -16.25 4.12
N LEU A 301 -5.97 -16.53 5.43
CA LEU A 301 -6.66 -15.72 6.43
C LEU A 301 -5.83 -14.45 6.73
N ALA A 302 -6.13 -13.38 5.99
CA ALA A 302 -5.52 -12.07 6.17
C ALA A 302 -6.23 -11.29 7.31
N PHE A 303 -6.15 -11.86 8.51
CA PHE A 303 -6.87 -11.34 9.68
C PHE A 303 -6.01 -10.39 10.51
N GLU A 304 -6.38 -9.13 10.53
CA GLU A 304 -5.62 -8.09 11.22
C GLU A 304 -5.77 -8.17 12.74
N SER A 305 -4.71 -7.75 13.45
CA SER A 305 -4.66 -7.77 14.92
C SER A 305 -5.58 -6.75 15.56
N GLN A 306 -5.94 -5.70 14.85
CA GLN A 306 -6.88 -4.67 15.30
C GLN A 306 -7.77 -4.28 14.14
N SER A 307 -8.99 -3.88 14.45
CA SER A 307 -9.98 -3.47 13.47
C SER A 307 -9.95 -1.96 13.35
N CYS A 308 -9.04 -1.42 12.55
CA CYS A 308 -8.83 0.02 12.43
C CYS A 308 -8.99 0.48 10.98
N ARG A 309 -9.31 1.76 10.77
CA ARG A 309 -9.29 2.36 9.43
C ARG A 309 -7.88 2.28 8.83
N ASP A 310 -7.80 1.98 7.53
CA ASP A 310 -6.57 1.85 6.73
C ASP A 310 -5.54 0.78 7.18
N TYR A 311 -5.73 0.08 8.29
CA TYR A 311 -4.75 -0.88 8.80
C TYR A 311 -4.79 -2.18 8.00
N ILE A 312 -3.93 -2.25 6.97
CA ILE A 312 -3.80 -3.38 6.03
C ILE A 312 -2.32 -3.73 5.92
N THR A 313 -1.95 -4.90 6.42
CA THR A 313 -0.55 -5.26 6.69
C THR A 313 0.04 -6.23 5.66
N GLU A 314 1.24 -6.74 5.93
CA GLU A 314 1.92 -7.72 5.09
C GLU A 314 1.07 -8.97 4.82
N LYS A 315 0.16 -9.35 5.73
CA LYS A 315 -0.72 -10.52 5.58
C LYS A 315 -1.53 -10.45 4.28
N PHE A 316 -2.12 -9.28 4.02
CA PHE A 316 -2.89 -9.03 2.82
C PHE A 316 -1.98 -9.03 1.58
N TRP A 317 -0.94 -8.20 1.57
CA TRP A 317 -0.10 -8.02 0.39
C TRP A 317 0.71 -9.26 0.02
N ARG A 318 1.24 -9.96 1.02
CA ARG A 318 1.97 -11.21 0.85
C ARG A 318 1.08 -12.28 0.21
N SER A 319 -0.16 -12.47 0.69
CA SER A 319 -1.07 -13.46 0.08
C SER A 319 -1.29 -13.20 -1.42
N LEU A 320 -1.51 -11.93 -1.81
CA LEU A 320 -1.64 -11.54 -3.21
C LEU A 320 -0.35 -11.78 -4.00
N ALA A 321 0.81 -11.47 -3.43
CA ALA A 321 2.09 -11.73 -4.08
C ALA A 321 2.32 -13.23 -4.34
N PHE A 322 1.90 -14.10 -3.43
CA PHE A 322 2.03 -15.56 -3.52
C PHE A 322 0.98 -16.27 -4.37
N GLY A 323 0.06 -15.55 -5.00
CA GLY A 323 -0.98 -16.18 -5.82
C GLY A 323 -2.17 -16.73 -5.00
N ILE A 324 -2.32 -16.32 -3.76
CA ILE A 324 -3.42 -16.76 -2.88
C ILE A 324 -4.51 -15.68 -2.86
N ILE A 325 -5.76 -16.09 -2.67
CA ILE A 325 -6.89 -15.18 -2.45
C ILE A 325 -6.98 -14.88 -0.94
N PRO A 326 -6.71 -13.65 -0.49
CA PRO A 326 -6.92 -13.27 0.90
C PRO A 326 -8.40 -13.26 1.27
N ILE A 327 -8.71 -13.87 2.42
CA ILE A 327 -9.94 -13.68 3.17
C ILE A 327 -9.63 -12.63 4.24
N VAL A 328 -10.25 -11.47 4.11
CA VAL A 328 -9.91 -10.29 4.90
C VAL A 328 -10.95 -10.09 6.01
N PHE A 329 -10.46 -10.00 7.23
CA PHE A 329 -11.21 -9.63 8.43
C PHE A 329 -10.34 -8.68 9.26
N GLY A 330 -10.94 -7.64 9.83
CA GLY A 330 -10.19 -6.64 10.59
C GLY A 330 -10.44 -5.23 10.08
N PRO A 331 -10.00 -4.84 8.87
CA PRO A 331 -10.19 -3.46 8.39
C PRO A 331 -11.64 -3.01 8.54
N ARG A 332 -11.84 -1.83 9.16
CA ARG A 332 -13.17 -1.33 9.54
C ARG A 332 -14.13 -1.22 8.35
N ASP A 333 -13.60 -0.79 7.22
CA ASP A 333 -14.36 -0.58 5.99
C ASP A 333 -13.66 -1.21 4.78
N LYS A 334 -14.47 -1.77 3.88
CA LYS A 334 -14.01 -2.34 2.61
C LYS A 334 -13.37 -1.30 1.69
N GLN A 335 -13.79 -0.04 1.80
CA GLN A 335 -13.33 1.04 0.93
C GLN A 335 -11.82 1.28 1.10
N SER A 336 -11.30 1.14 2.31
CA SER A 336 -9.87 1.22 2.62
C SER A 336 -9.05 0.17 1.87
N LEU A 337 -9.58 -1.05 1.73
CA LEU A 337 -8.99 -2.09 0.88
C LEU A 337 -9.15 -1.73 -0.60
N GLU A 338 -10.35 -1.39 -1.06
CA GLU A 338 -10.63 -1.13 -2.48
C GLU A 338 -9.83 0.04 -3.07
N ARG A 339 -9.48 1.04 -2.23
CA ARG A 339 -8.60 2.14 -2.64
C ARG A 339 -7.22 1.65 -3.09
N ILE A 340 -6.69 0.58 -2.49
CA ILE A 340 -5.27 0.18 -2.62
C ILE A 340 -5.05 -1.20 -3.24
N ALA A 341 -5.95 -2.14 -2.99
CA ALA A 341 -5.93 -3.50 -3.49
C ALA A 341 -6.25 -3.56 -4.98
N PRO A 342 -5.73 -4.52 -5.76
CA PRO A 342 -6.20 -4.79 -7.12
C PRO A 342 -7.71 -5.05 -7.17
N PRO A 343 -8.39 -4.83 -8.31
CA PRO A 343 -9.84 -5.06 -8.41
C PRO A 343 -10.18 -6.54 -8.26
N LYS A 344 -11.27 -6.84 -7.55
CA LYS A 344 -11.74 -8.21 -7.26
C LYS A 344 -10.64 -9.15 -6.74
N SER A 345 -9.67 -8.67 -5.95
CA SER A 345 -8.52 -9.51 -5.56
C SER A 345 -8.66 -10.24 -4.22
N PHE A 346 -9.75 -10.02 -3.48
CA PHE A 346 -9.91 -10.49 -2.10
C PHE A 346 -11.37 -10.77 -1.76
N VAL A 347 -11.58 -11.61 -0.75
CA VAL A 347 -12.89 -11.88 -0.15
C VAL A 347 -12.97 -11.09 1.16
N PHE A 348 -13.91 -10.15 1.27
CA PHE A 348 -14.12 -9.40 2.52
C PHE A 348 -15.14 -10.14 3.38
N ALA A 349 -14.77 -10.49 4.61
CA ALA A 349 -15.61 -11.31 5.47
C ALA A 349 -16.98 -10.67 5.76
N ASP A 350 -17.01 -9.34 5.93
CA ASP A 350 -18.24 -8.60 6.29
C ASP A 350 -19.14 -8.30 5.08
N ASP A 351 -18.79 -8.75 3.86
CA ASP A 351 -19.71 -8.74 2.72
C ASP A 351 -20.82 -9.80 2.84
N PHE A 352 -20.67 -10.76 3.77
CA PHE A 352 -21.55 -11.91 3.92
C PHE A 352 -22.45 -11.76 5.15
N LEU A 353 -23.74 -12.11 5.00
CA LEU A 353 -24.71 -12.06 6.10
C LEU A 353 -24.35 -13.07 7.20
N THR A 354 -23.85 -14.24 6.81
CA THR A 354 -23.42 -15.28 7.74
C THR A 354 -22.06 -15.85 7.36
N ILE A 355 -21.40 -16.48 8.34
CA ILE A 355 -20.14 -17.22 8.11
C ILE A 355 -20.36 -18.44 7.22
N LEU A 356 -21.58 -19.01 7.20
CA LEU A 356 -21.96 -20.06 6.28
C LEU A 356 -21.94 -19.56 4.84
N ASP A 357 -22.54 -18.39 4.56
CA ASP A 357 -22.54 -17.80 3.21
C ASP A 357 -21.10 -17.53 2.73
N LEU A 358 -20.22 -17.07 3.63
CA LEU A 358 -18.79 -16.93 3.34
C LEU A 358 -18.17 -18.29 2.97
N ALA A 359 -18.40 -19.34 3.76
CA ALA A 359 -17.84 -20.67 3.50
C ALA A 359 -18.38 -21.29 2.19
N GLU A 360 -19.65 -21.06 1.87
CA GLU A 360 -20.28 -21.48 0.61
C GLU A 360 -19.64 -20.76 -0.58
N HIS A 361 -19.42 -19.44 -0.48
CA HIS A 361 -18.74 -18.66 -1.50
C HIS A 361 -17.29 -19.12 -1.74
N LEU A 362 -16.54 -19.44 -0.67
CA LEU A 362 -15.20 -20.01 -0.81
C LEU A 362 -15.23 -21.38 -1.50
N THR A 363 -16.25 -22.19 -1.24
CA THR A 363 -16.48 -23.47 -1.90
C THR A 363 -16.83 -23.28 -3.38
N GLU A 364 -17.59 -22.24 -3.72
CA GLU A 364 -17.88 -21.89 -5.11
C GLU A 364 -16.59 -21.49 -5.86
N ILE A 365 -15.77 -20.61 -5.28
CA ILE A 365 -14.47 -20.21 -5.85
C ILE A 365 -13.60 -21.45 -6.11
N ASP A 366 -13.58 -22.40 -5.16
CA ASP A 366 -12.80 -23.62 -5.29
C ASP A 366 -13.24 -24.50 -6.47
N ARG A 367 -14.55 -24.64 -6.68
CA ARG A 367 -15.14 -25.54 -7.68
C ARG A 367 -15.33 -24.90 -9.05
N ASN A 368 -15.31 -23.58 -9.12
CA ASN A 368 -15.58 -22.82 -10.34
C ASN A 368 -14.30 -22.12 -10.83
N ARG A 369 -13.65 -22.72 -11.84
CA ARG A 369 -12.46 -22.15 -12.50
C ARG A 369 -12.68 -20.72 -12.96
N THR A 370 -13.86 -20.42 -13.51
CA THR A 370 -14.17 -19.08 -14.03
C THR A 370 -14.25 -18.06 -12.90
N LEU A 371 -14.88 -18.42 -11.78
CA LEU A 371 -14.94 -17.54 -10.60
C LEU A 371 -13.54 -17.35 -9.99
N PHE A 372 -12.74 -18.42 -9.86
CA PHE A 372 -11.35 -18.32 -9.45
C PHE A 372 -10.54 -17.40 -10.37
N GLU A 373 -10.71 -17.51 -11.69
CA GLU A 373 -10.08 -16.62 -12.65
C GLU A 373 -10.41 -15.15 -12.38
N GLU A 374 -11.66 -14.83 -12.04
CA GLU A 374 -12.07 -13.45 -11.74
C GLU A 374 -11.21 -12.83 -10.63
N TYR A 375 -10.90 -13.61 -9.59
CA TYR A 375 -10.06 -13.17 -8.48
C TYR A 375 -8.58 -12.92 -8.86
N HIS A 376 -8.17 -13.37 -10.05
CA HIS A 376 -6.81 -13.27 -10.55
C HIS A 376 -6.68 -12.40 -11.81
N ARG A 377 -7.79 -11.95 -12.44
CA ARG A 377 -7.77 -11.15 -13.68
C ARG A 377 -6.88 -9.92 -13.62
N TRP A 378 -6.80 -9.27 -12.47
CA TRP A 378 -5.95 -8.10 -12.26
C TRP A 378 -4.45 -8.38 -12.54
N ARG A 379 -3.98 -9.62 -12.37
CA ARG A 379 -2.59 -10.03 -12.63
C ARG A 379 -2.17 -9.88 -14.08
N ARG A 380 -3.11 -9.73 -15.02
CA ARG A 380 -2.80 -9.42 -16.42
C ARG A 380 -2.03 -8.11 -16.54
N LEU A 381 -2.38 -7.12 -15.72
CA LEU A 381 -1.89 -5.75 -15.84
C LEU A 381 -1.04 -5.33 -14.64
N TYR A 382 -1.34 -5.84 -13.45
CA TYR A 382 -0.72 -5.40 -12.21
C TYR A 382 0.13 -6.48 -11.56
N LYS A 383 1.09 -6.06 -10.72
CA LYS A 383 1.86 -6.87 -9.78
C LYS A 383 1.86 -6.21 -8.40
N ILE A 384 2.10 -7.01 -7.37
CA ILE A 384 2.20 -6.54 -5.99
C ILE A 384 3.68 -6.45 -5.61
N LEU A 385 4.05 -5.34 -4.99
CA LEU A 385 5.28 -5.22 -4.21
C LEU A 385 4.89 -5.19 -2.73
N TYR A 386 5.62 -5.90 -1.88
CA TYR A 386 5.33 -5.99 -0.45
C TYR A 386 6.59 -6.18 0.42
N LEU A 387 7.73 -6.52 -0.20
CA LEU A 387 8.99 -6.60 0.52
C LEU A 387 9.43 -5.19 0.92
N PRO A 388 9.94 -4.98 2.16
CA PRO A 388 10.36 -3.67 2.61
C PRO A 388 11.30 -2.96 1.63
N GLU A 389 12.25 -3.68 1.04
CA GLU A 389 13.22 -3.11 0.09
C GLU A 389 12.56 -2.57 -1.19
N ASP A 390 11.44 -3.17 -1.60
CA ASP A 390 10.68 -2.79 -2.79
C ASP A 390 9.69 -1.64 -2.54
N ILE A 391 9.23 -1.46 -1.30
CA ILE A 391 8.12 -0.53 -1.01
C ILE A 391 8.58 0.73 -0.28
N GLU A 392 9.67 0.65 0.49
CA GLU A 392 10.13 1.79 1.29
C GLU A 392 10.55 2.98 0.42
N HIS A 393 11.12 2.72 -0.76
CA HIS A 393 11.47 3.81 -1.65
C HIS A 393 10.25 4.59 -2.17
N TYR A 394 9.07 3.97 -2.28
CA TYR A 394 7.83 4.70 -2.59
C TYR A 394 7.42 5.60 -1.44
N ARG A 395 7.52 5.10 -0.21
CA ARG A 395 7.16 5.84 1.01
C ARG A 395 8.09 7.03 1.25
N PHE A 396 9.39 6.84 1.07
CA PHE A 396 10.37 7.92 1.18
C PHE A 396 10.34 8.87 -0.02
N CYS A 397 10.03 8.37 -1.22
CA CYS A 397 9.73 9.24 -2.35
C CYS A 397 8.51 10.11 -2.09
N GLU A 398 7.45 9.57 -1.46
CA GLU A 398 6.29 10.37 -1.05
C GLU A 398 6.72 11.47 -0.10
N LEU A 399 7.53 11.16 0.90
CA LEU A 399 8.06 12.16 1.83
C LEU A 399 8.83 13.28 1.10
N CYS A 400 9.73 12.92 0.18
CA CYS A 400 10.45 13.91 -0.63
C CYS A 400 9.52 14.74 -1.52
N TYR A 401 8.49 14.11 -2.08
CA TYR A 401 7.44 14.79 -2.82
C TYR A 401 6.68 15.79 -1.94
N ARG A 402 6.32 15.43 -0.70
CA ARG A 402 5.68 16.34 0.26
C ARG A 402 6.57 17.51 0.62
N LEU A 403 7.86 17.30 0.85
CA LEU A 403 8.81 18.39 1.13
C LEU A 403 8.86 19.42 0.01
N ASN A 404 8.70 18.98 -1.24
CA ASN A 404 8.67 19.89 -2.35
C ASN A 404 7.30 20.55 -2.54
N THR A 405 6.19 19.87 -2.24
CA THR A 405 4.84 20.30 -2.68
C THR A 405 3.91 20.79 -1.57
N ASN A 406 4.15 20.46 -0.32
CA ASN A 406 3.32 20.87 0.82
C ASN A 406 4.08 21.83 1.73
N HIS A 407 3.71 23.10 1.69
CA HIS A 407 4.36 24.16 2.48
C HIS A 407 3.53 24.55 3.71
N GLN A 408 2.41 23.85 3.95
CA GLN A 408 1.54 24.11 5.09
C GLN A 408 2.16 23.52 6.36
N ARG A 409 2.07 24.28 7.45
CA ARG A 409 2.38 23.79 8.78
C ARG A 409 1.19 23.02 9.33
N VAL A 410 1.38 21.71 9.49
CA VAL A 410 0.38 20.78 10.00
C VAL A 410 0.81 20.32 11.38
N TYR A 411 -0.12 20.21 12.33
CA TYR A 411 0.10 19.61 13.65
C TYR A 411 -1.01 18.63 13.96
N TYR A 412 -0.66 17.53 14.60
CA TYR A 412 -1.64 16.56 15.10
C TYR A 412 -2.19 17.03 16.44
N ARG A 413 -3.52 17.08 16.56
CA ARG A 413 -4.21 17.45 17.82
C ARG A 413 -4.01 16.40 18.90
N ASN A 414 -4.13 15.14 18.49
CA ASN A 414 -3.92 13.98 19.33
C ASN A 414 -3.39 12.84 18.45
N LEU A 415 -2.14 12.45 18.66
CA LEU A 415 -1.54 11.39 17.85
C LEU A 415 -2.16 10.02 18.15
N ASN A 416 -2.56 9.75 19.39
CA ASN A 416 -3.24 8.49 19.72
C ASN A 416 -4.56 8.37 18.96
N GLU A 417 -5.39 9.41 18.99
CA GLU A 417 -6.65 9.42 18.22
C GLU A 417 -6.40 9.31 16.72
N PHE A 418 -5.32 9.92 16.22
CA PHE A 418 -4.92 9.75 14.84
C PHE A 418 -4.60 8.30 14.50
N PHE A 419 -3.91 7.53 15.32
CA PHE A 419 -3.63 6.11 15.01
C PHE A 419 -4.82 5.19 15.34
N LEU A 420 -5.59 5.51 16.37
CA LEU A 420 -6.68 4.68 16.88
C LEU A 420 -8.05 5.02 16.27
N GLU A 421 -8.11 5.86 15.24
CA GLU A 421 -9.39 6.19 14.60
C GLU A 421 -10.09 4.96 14.04
N ASP A 422 -11.35 4.82 14.41
CA ASP A 422 -12.21 3.71 14.03
C ASP A 422 -11.62 2.32 14.38
N CYS A 423 -10.82 2.27 15.45
CA CYS A 423 -10.52 1.10 16.27
C CYS A 423 -11.54 0.96 17.43
#